data_AF-A0A963HQS1-F1
#
_entry.id   AF-A0A963HQS1-F1
#
_cell.length_a   1.000
_cell.length_b   1.000
_cell.length_c   1.000
_cell.angle_alpha   90.00
_cell.angle_beta   90.00
_cell.angle_gamma   90.00
#
_symmetry.space_group_name_H-M   'P 1'
#
loop_
_entity.id
_entity.type
_entity.pdbx_description
1 polymer ?
#
loop_
_entity_poly.entity_id
_entity_poly.type
_entity_poly.pdbx_seq_one_letter_code
_entity_poly.pdbx_strand_id
1 'polypeptide(L)'
;MSQSSVYGISRVDNEASRTHGWLVTIQRRGVIYRKHFSDGVFSGKRKAFSAAKCYRDEVIAAHPPLSMQEYSSIRKKNNRSGVVGVCRYCASETRDLPEDKQRWFWVASWPLPDGRRKRVKFSVNKYGEEGAFKLALEARNEALNKLNGDFDPGAVRRRPSRKAAAHNGADKSARL
;
A
#
# COMPACT_ATOMS: atom_id res chain seq x y z
N MET A 1 13.24 8.70 -11.78
CA MET A 1 12.09 7.82 -12.01
C MET A 1 12.56 6.51 -12.62
N SER A 2 12.90 5.49 -11.83
CA SER A 2 13.18 4.15 -12.34
C SER A 2 12.01 3.22 -11.99
N GLN A 3 10.91 3.35 -12.74
CA GLN A 3 9.89 2.30 -12.73
C GLN A 3 10.57 1.01 -13.19
N SER A 4 10.59 0.01 -12.31
CA SER A 4 11.16 -1.30 -12.57
C SER A 4 10.66 -1.81 -13.91
N SER A 5 11.55 -2.25 -14.81
CA SER A 5 11.24 -2.52 -16.21
C SER A 5 10.13 -3.57 -16.45
N VAL A 6 9.65 -4.25 -15.39
CA VAL A 6 8.69 -5.35 -15.40
C VAL A 6 7.36 -5.00 -14.69
N TYR A 7 7.14 -3.76 -14.22
CA TYR A 7 5.87 -3.42 -13.54
C TYR A 7 4.66 -3.67 -14.46
N GLY A 8 3.68 -4.43 -13.96
CA GLY A 8 2.45 -4.73 -14.69
C GLY A 8 2.62 -5.71 -15.86
N ILE A 9 3.80 -6.30 -16.07
CA ILE A 9 4.08 -7.25 -17.15
C ILE A 9 4.51 -8.59 -16.53
N SER A 10 3.80 -9.66 -16.85
CA SER A 10 4.10 -11.03 -16.39
C SER A 10 4.25 -11.97 -17.58
N ARG A 11 5.14 -12.97 -17.46
CA ARG A 11 5.23 -14.03 -18.46
C ARG A 11 4.16 -15.09 -18.17
N VAL A 12 3.45 -15.53 -19.20
CA VAL A 12 2.46 -16.61 -19.14
C VAL A 12 2.94 -17.73 -20.04
N ASP A 13 3.42 -18.80 -19.43
CA ASP A 13 3.79 -20.05 -20.10
C ASP A 13 2.79 -21.13 -19.69
N ASN A 14 2.01 -21.62 -20.64
CA ASN A 14 1.14 -22.76 -20.44
C ASN A 14 1.61 -23.90 -21.35
N GLU A 15 2.23 -24.93 -20.75
CA GLU A 15 2.74 -26.10 -21.47
C GLU A 15 1.60 -26.93 -22.09
N ALA A 16 0.47 -27.07 -21.40
CA ALA A 16 -0.67 -27.86 -21.88
C ALA A 16 -1.35 -27.23 -23.11
N SER A 17 -1.45 -25.89 -23.14
CA SER A 17 -2.05 -25.17 -24.28
C SER A 17 -1.01 -24.60 -25.25
N ARG A 18 0.28 -24.92 -25.06
CA ARG A 18 1.44 -24.36 -25.80
C ARG A 18 1.37 -22.84 -26.00
N THR A 19 0.74 -22.17 -25.04
CA THR A 19 0.47 -20.73 -25.12
C THR A 19 1.57 -20.00 -24.38
N HIS A 20 2.43 -19.37 -25.16
CA HIS A 20 3.57 -18.62 -24.68
C HIS A 20 3.35 -17.15 -25.02
N GLY A 21 3.37 -16.29 -24.01
CA GLY A 21 3.26 -14.86 -24.20
C GLY A 21 3.47 -14.04 -22.94
N TRP A 22 3.33 -12.73 -23.10
CA TRP A 22 3.39 -11.74 -22.04
C TRP A 22 1.98 -11.21 -21.75
N LEU A 23 1.64 -11.15 -20.47
CA LEU A 23 0.39 -10.57 -19.99
C LEU A 23 0.69 -9.23 -19.32
N VAL A 24 0.08 -8.18 -19.87
CA VAL A 24 0.04 -6.86 -19.22
C VAL A 24 -1.21 -6.78 -18.37
N THR A 25 -1.07 -6.47 -17.09
CA THR A 25 -2.19 -6.23 -16.16
C THR A 25 -1.91 -4.98 -15.34
N ILE A 26 -2.70 -3.93 -15.59
CA ILE A 26 -2.59 -2.65 -14.91
C ILE A 26 -3.96 -2.30 -14.36
N GLN A 27 -4.03 -2.02 -13.06
CA GLN A 27 -5.26 -1.56 -12.43
C GLN A 27 -5.17 -0.05 -12.12
N ARG A 28 -6.17 0.71 -12.55
CA ARG A 28 -6.27 2.17 -12.31
C ARG A 28 -7.72 2.55 -12.03
N ARG A 29 -7.96 3.28 -10.94
CA ARG A 29 -9.29 3.84 -10.58
C ARG A 29 -10.45 2.83 -10.66
N GLY A 30 -10.20 1.57 -10.28
CA GLY A 30 -11.20 0.49 -10.32
C GLY A 30 -11.32 -0.25 -11.66
N VAL A 31 -10.66 0.23 -12.72
CA VAL A 31 -10.60 -0.41 -14.04
C VAL A 31 -9.34 -1.27 -14.15
N ILE A 32 -9.48 -2.47 -14.73
CA ILE A 32 -8.37 -3.39 -15.00
C ILE A 32 -8.10 -3.40 -16.51
N TYR A 33 -6.95 -2.87 -16.90
CA TYR A 33 -6.42 -2.93 -18.26
C TYR A 33 -5.59 -4.20 -18.39
N ARG A 34 -6.15 -5.19 -19.10
CA ARG A 34 -5.53 -6.49 -19.31
C ARG A 34 -5.34 -6.75 -20.80
N LYS A 35 -4.13 -7.10 -21.23
CA LYS A 35 -3.84 -7.47 -22.63
C LYS A 35 -2.76 -8.54 -22.72
N HIS A 36 -2.95 -9.53 -23.58
CA HIS A 36 -2.02 -10.63 -23.81
C HIS A 36 -1.27 -10.46 -25.14
N PHE A 37 0.02 -10.74 -25.14
CA PHE A 37 0.93 -10.61 -26.28
C PHE A 37 1.61 -11.96 -26.49
N SER A 38 1.13 -12.75 -27.44
CA SER A 38 1.69 -14.09 -27.68
C SER A 38 3.02 -14.03 -28.45
N ASP A 39 3.92 -14.94 -28.10
CA ASP A 39 5.22 -15.05 -28.77
C ASP A 39 5.06 -15.46 -30.24
N GLY A 40 4.04 -16.26 -30.57
CA GLY A 40 3.75 -16.68 -31.94
C GLY A 40 3.35 -15.53 -32.87
N VAL A 41 2.49 -14.61 -32.40
CA VAL A 41 2.03 -13.46 -33.21
C VAL A 41 3.14 -12.43 -33.38
N PHE A 42 3.96 -12.22 -32.35
CA PHE A 42 5.01 -11.20 -32.35
C PHE A 42 6.37 -11.72 -32.79
N SER A 43 6.45 -12.91 -33.41
CA SER A 43 7.71 -13.50 -33.90
C SER A 43 8.80 -13.61 -32.83
N GLY A 44 8.40 -14.04 -31.62
CA GLY A 44 9.30 -14.41 -30.53
C GLY A 44 9.22 -13.53 -29.28
N LYS A 45 9.81 -14.06 -28.20
CA LYS A 45 9.73 -13.53 -26.82
C LYS A 45 10.14 -12.07 -26.69
N ARG A 46 11.19 -11.62 -27.40
CA ARG A 46 11.73 -10.25 -27.29
C ARG A 46 10.80 -9.22 -27.90
N LYS A 47 10.26 -9.50 -29.09
CA LYS A 47 9.32 -8.62 -29.80
C LYS A 47 7.98 -8.56 -29.06
N ALA A 48 7.49 -9.69 -28.58
CA ALA A 48 6.29 -9.76 -27.72
C ALA A 48 6.45 -8.94 -26.44
N PHE A 49 7.63 -9.02 -25.78
CA PHE A 49 7.94 -8.20 -24.61
C PHE A 49 7.97 -6.71 -24.92
N SER A 50 8.58 -6.32 -26.05
CA SER A 50 8.63 -4.92 -26.48
C SER A 50 7.23 -4.35 -26.76
N ALA A 51 6.36 -5.12 -27.40
CA ALA A 51 4.97 -4.72 -27.64
C ALA A 51 4.18 -4.59 -26.32
N ALA A 52 4.37 -5.55 -25.40
CA ALA A 52 3.79 -5.48 -24.06
C ALA A 52 4.27 -4.24 -23.28
N LYS A 53 5.55 -3.88 -23.41
CA LYS A 53 6.12 -2.68 -22.80
C LYS A 53 5.52 -1.39 -23.39
N CYS A 54 5.41 -1.29 -24.72
CA CYS A 54 4.81 -0.13 -25.38
C CYS A 54 3.37 0.10 -24.91
N TYR A 55 2.55 -0.95 -24.95
CA TYR A 55 1.17 -0.89 -24.47
C TYR A 55 1.06 -0.51 -22.99
N ARG A 56 1.96 -1.04 -22.14
CA ARG A 56 2.01 -0.64 -20.73
C ARG A 56 2.28 0.86 -20.60
N ASP A 57 3.27 1.37 -21.31
CA ASP A 57 3.69 2.77 -21.22
C ASP A 57 2.58 3.70 -21.72
N GLU A 58 1.86 3.31 -22.79
CA GLU A 58 0.65 4.00 -23.26
C GLU A 58 -0.46 4.02 -22.18
N VAL A 59 -0.76 2.88 -21.55
CA VAL A 59 -1.78 2.80 -20.50
C VAL A 59 -1.38 3.63 -19.28
N ILE A 60 -0.10 3.65 -18.92
CA ILE A 60 0.41 4.47 -17.80
C ILE A 60 0.31 5.96 -18.14
N ALA A 61 0.64 6.35 -19.37
CA ALA A 61 0.55 7.73 -19.82
C ALA A 61 -0.91 8.23 -19.89
N ALA A 62 -1.82 7.41 -20.42
CA ALA A 62 -3.24 7.72 -20.51
C ALA A 62 -3.94 7.69 -19.13
N HIS A 63 -3.46 6.81 -18.23
CA HIS A 63 -4.05 6.61 -16.91
C HIS A 63 -2.95 6.68 -15.83
N PRO A 64 -2.47 7.89 -15.50
CA PRO A 64 -1.43 8.07 -14.50
C PRO A 64 -1.85 7.46 -13.16
N PRO A 65 -0.87 7.00 -12.34
CA PRO A 65 -1.16 6.55 -10.99
C PRO A 65 -1.86 7.67 -10.21
N LEU A 66 -2.71 7.28 -9.26
CA LEU A 66 -3.29 8.27 -8.34
C LEU A 66 -2.16 8.94 -7.57
N SER A 67 -2.25 10.24 -7.38
CA SER A 67 -1.41 10.93 -6.40
C SER A 67 -1.68 10.37 -5.01
N MET A 68 -0.68 10.47 -4.11
CA MET A 68 -0.88 10.09 -2.71
C MET A 68 -2.00 10.89 -2.03
N GLN A 69 -2.23 12.12 -2.48
CA GLN A 69 -3.30 13.00 -2.01
C GLN A 69 -4.67 12.50 -2.48
N GLU A 70 -4.86 12.23 -3.77
CA GLU A 70 -6.10 11.65 -4.30
C GLU A 70 -6.41 10.32 -3.62
N TYR A 71 -5.42 9.44 -3.46
CA TYR A 71 -5.65 8.18 -2.74
C TYR A 71 -6.08 8.41 -1.29
N SER A 72 -5.50 9.42 -0.65
CA SER A 72 -5.78 9.76 0.74
C SER A 72 -7.12 10.47 0.96
N SER A 73 -7.72 11.04 -0.09
CA SER A 73 -9.04 11.69 -0.03
C SER A 73 -10.19 10.73 -0.35
N ILE A 74 -9.92 9.52 -0.86
CA ILE A 74 -10.96 8.53 -1.15
C ILE A 74 -11.67 8.10 0.13
N ARG A 75 -12.93 8.55 0.28
CA ARG A 75 -13.80 8.15 1.38
C ARG A 75 -14.29 6.73 1.17
N LYS A 76 -13.94 5.85 2.11
CA LYS A 76 -14.38 4.46 2.13
C LYS A 76 -15.78 4.34 2.74
N LYS A 77 -16.55 3.36 2.29
CA LYS A 77 -17.89 3.04 2.83
C LYS A 77 -17.89 2.76 4.34
N ASN A 78 -16.79 2.24 4.87
CA ASN A 78 -16.62 1.96 6.30
C ASN A 78 -16.11 3.17 7.12
N ASN A 79 -16.03 4.36 6.53
CA ASN A 79 -15.62 5.55 7.26
C ASN A 79 -16.77 6.09 8.14
N ARG A 80 -16.69 5.80 9.45
CA ARG A 80 -17.66 6.26 10.46
C ARG A 80 -17.36 7.64 11.05
N SER A 81 -16.15 8.18 10.86
CA SER A 81 -15.76 9.48 11.42
C SER A 81 -16.07 10.67 10.49
N GLY A 82 -16.46 10.41 9.25
CA GLY A 82 -16.64 11.42 8.21
C GLY A 82 -15.32 11.90 7.57
N VAL A 83 -14.17 11.74 8.23
CA VAL A 83 -12.86 12.24 7.78
C VAL A 83 -11.96 11.09 7.32
N VAL A 84 -11.42 11.16 6.10
CA VAL A 84 -10.65 10.05 5.52
C VAL A 84 -9.30 9.88 6.22
N GLY A 85 -9.11 8.70 6.80
CA GLY A 85 -7.88 8.36 7.51
C GLY A 85 -7.88 8.76 8.99
N VAL A 86 -8.97 9.33 9.50
CA VAL A 86 -9.20 9.53 10.94
C VAL A 86 -10.25 8.54 11.40
N CYS A 87 -10.03 7.82 12.49
CA CYS A 87 -11.06 6.94 13.06
C CYS A 87 -10.98 6.86 14.59
N ARG A 88 -12.13 6.59 15.19
CA ARG A 88 -12.23 6.24 16.61
C ARG A 88 -11.81 4.78 16.79
N TYR A 89 -10.96 4.52 17.76
CA TYR A 89 -10.37 3.22 18.05
C TYR A 89 -10.44 2.94 19.55
N CYS A 90 -11.02 1.80 19.91
CA CYS A 90 -10.94 1.26 21.26
C CYS A 90 -9.74 0.31 21.35
N ALA A 91 -8.90 0.44 22.38
CA ALA A 91 -7.81 -0.50 22.61
C ALA A 91 -8.36 -1.91 22.82
N SER A 92 -7.83 -2.87 22.08
CA SER A 92 -8.30 -4.26 22.09
C SER A 92 -8.29 -4.87 23.48
N GLU A 93 -7.25 -4.56 24.27
CA GLU A 93 -7.07 -5.03 25.65
C GLU A 93 -8.21 -4.62 26.59
N THR A 94 -8.88 -3.51 26.28
CA THR A 94 -9.95 -2.97 27.12
C THR A 94 -11.32 -3.09 26.46
N ARG A 95 -11.41 -3.66 25.26
CA ARG A 95 -12.64 -3.63 24.45
C ARG A 95 -13.76 -4.45 25.09
N ASP A 96 -13.40 -5.55 25.76
CA ASP A 96 -14.36 -6.45 26.39
C ASP A 96 -14.69 -6.02 27.83
N LEU A 97 -14.06 -4.93 28.32
CA LEU A 97 -14.37 -4.32 29.60
C LEU A 97 -15.61 -3.41 29.49
N PRO A 98 -16.29 -3.15 30.62
CA PRO A 98 -17.32 -2.11 30.73
C PRO A 98 -16.86 -0.76 30.15
N GLU A 99 -17.80 0.02 29.60
CA GLU A 99 -17.52 1.23 28.82
C GLU A 99 -16.68 2.27 29.58
N ASP A 100 -16.85 2.36 30.89
CA ASP A 100 -16.09 3.20 31.83
C ASP A 100 -14.61 2.82 31.94
N LYS A 101 -14.26 1.57 31.60
CA LYS A 101 -12.87 1.06 31.58
C LYS A 101 -12.29 0.95 30.17
N GLN A 102 -13.07 1.28 29.15
CA GLN A 102 -12.61 1.25 27.77
C GLN A 102 -11.69 2.42 27.48
N ARG A 103 -10.53 2.13 26.86
CA ARG A 103 -9.59 3.16 26.43
C ARG A 103 -9.86 3.54 24.99
N TRP A 104 -10.45 4.72 24.83
CA TRP A 104 -10.76 5.30 23.54
C TRP A 104 -9.63 6.20 23.01
N PHE A 105 -9.41 6.11 21.71
CA PHE A 105 -8.43 6.90 20.98
C PHE A 105 -8.99 7.42 19.67
N TRP A 106 -8.57 8.61 19.29
CA TRP A 106 -8.66 9.09 17.92
C TRP A 106 -7.35 8.79 17.19
N VAL A 107 -7.46 8.14 16.03
CA VAL A 107 -6.31 7.68 15.27
C VAL A 107 -6.30 8.37 13.91
N ALA A 108 -5.22 9.09 13.65
CA ALA A 108 -4.91 9.64 12.33
C ALA A 108 -3.98 8.67 11.58
N SER A 109 -4.22 8.49 10.28
CA SER A 109 -3.47 7.56 9.45
C SER A 109 -3.27 8.09 8.03
N TRP A 110 -2.08 7.87 7.48
CA TRP A 110 -1.72 8.31 6.14
C TRP A 110 -0.70 7.38 5.46
N PRO A 111 -0.74 7.24 4.12
CA PRO A 111 0.29 6.53 3.39
C PRO A 111 1.60 7.32 3.43
N LEU A 112 2.73 6.63 3.43
CA LEU A 112 4.07 7.18 3.29
C LEU A 112 4.62 6.83 1.89
N PRO A 113 5.59 7.60 1.35
CA PRO A 113 6.18 7.34 0.04
C PRO A 113 6.84 5.96 -0.07
N ASP A 114 7.25 5.38 1.07
CA ASP A 114 7.80 4.02 1.15
C ASP A 114 6.74 2.89 1.11
N GLY A 115 5.48 3.24 0.84
CA GLY A 115 4.33 2.33 0.79
C GLY A 115 3.78 1.93 2.16
N ARG A 116 4.44 2.28 3.28
CA ARG A 116 3.90 2.02 4.62
C ARG A 116 2.78 2.98 4.94
N ARG A 117 2.02 2.66 5.98
CA ARG A 117 1.06 3.61 6.59
C ARG A 117 1.58 4.05 7.94
N LYS A 118 1.67 5.36 8.15
CA LYS A 118 1.91 5.92 9.48
C LYS A 118 0.56 6.05 10.20
N ARG A 119 0.58 5.82 11.51
CA ARG A 119 -0.57 6.00 12.39
C ARG A 119 -0.12 6.75 13.63
N VAL A 120 -0.92 7.71 14.07
CA VAL A 120 -0.74 8.45 15.33
C VAL A 120 -2.04 8.34 16.12
N LYS A 121 -1.93 8.09 17.43
CA LYS A 121 -3.07 7.88 18.33
C LYS A 121 -3.11 8.99 19.37
N PHE A 122 -4.29 9.54 19.63
CA PHE A 122 -4.55 10.54 20.65
C PHE A 122 -5.58 9.98 21.63
N SER A 123 -5.25 9.98 22.92
CA SER A 123 -6.13 9.40 23.95
C SER A 123 -7.29 10.34 24.27
N VAL A 124 -8.51 9.81 24.23
CA VAL A 124 -9.73 10.54 24.63
C VAL A 124 -9.67 10.89 26.11
N ASN A 125 -9.18 10.00 26.96
CA ASN A 125 -9.06 10.25 28.41
C ASN A 125 -8.12 11.43 28.73
N LYS A 126 -7.14 11.71 27.87
CA LYS A 126 -6.18 12.80 28.07
C LYS A 126 -6.65 14.14 27.49
N TYR A 127 -7.29 14.13 26.33
CA TYR A 127 -7.61 15.35 25.57
C TYR A 127 -9.11 15.61 25.40
N GLY A 128 -9.97 14.76 25.98
CA GLY A 128 -11.40 14.73 25.67
C GLY A 128 -11.70 14.17 24.28
N GLU A 129 -12.98 13.92 24.00
CA GLU A 129 -13.42 13.36 22.72
C GLU A 129 -13.12 14.34 21.58
N GLU A 130 -13.56 15.59 21.72
CA GLU A 130 -13.37 16.64 20.72
C GLU A 130 -11.91 17.08 20.58
N GLY A 131 -11.17 17.20 21.68
CA GLY A 131 -9.77 17.61 21.65
C GLY A 131 -8.88 16.53 21.00
N ALA A 132 -9.12 15.25 21.30
CA ALA A 132 -8.42 14.16 20.63
C ALA A 132 -8.78 14.07 19.14
N PHE A 133 -10.04 14.33 18.77
CA PHE A 133 -10.46 14.39 17.37
C PHE A 133 -9.75 15.52 16.61
N LYS A 134 -9.70 16.73 17.19
CA LYS A 134 -9.03 17.90 16.59
C LYS A 134 -7.53 17.64 16.38
N LEU A 135 -6.84 17.08 17.36
CA LEU A 135 -5.43 16.72 17.24
C LEU A 135 -5.20 15.68 16.15
N ALA A 136 -6.10 14.70 16.01
CA ALA A 136 -6.01 13.71 14.93
C ALA A 136 -6.22 14.35 13.54
N LEU A 137 -7.13 15.32 13.42
CA LEU A 137 -7.36 16.06 12.19
C LEU A 137 -6.16 16.91 11.80
N GLU A 138 -5.59 17.67 12.74
CA GLU A 138 -4.41 18.50 12.53
C GLU A 138 -3.20 17.65 12.10
N ALA A 139 -2.91 16.56 12.82
CA ALA A 139 -1.83 15.65 12.46
C ALA A 139 -2.01 15.03 11.07
N ARG A 140 -3.25 14.74 10.67
CA ARG A 140 -3.58 14.22 9.33
C ARG A 140 -3.35 15.28 8.26
N ASN A 141 -3.81 16.51 8.46
CA ASN A 141 -3.66 17.60 7.50
C ASN A 141 -2.20 17.99 7.32
N GLU A 142 -1.45 18.11 8.42
CA GLU A 142 -0.01 18.39 8.37
C GLU A 142 0.74 17.30 7.61
N ALA A 143 0.39 16.03 7.85
CA ALA A 143 0.98 14.91 7.12
C ALA A 143 0.63 14.95 5.63
N LEU A 144 -0.60 15.28 5.25
CA LEU A 144 -1.02 15.39 3.85
C LEU A 144 -0.32 16.54 3.12
N ASN A 145 -0.13 17.67 3.78
CA ASN A 145 0.60 18.80 3.21
C ASN A 145 2.07 18.48 2.98
N LYS A 146 2.66 17.60 3.79
CA LYS A 146 4.03 17.11 3.64
C LYS A 146 4.14 15.94 2.64
N LEU A 147 3.02 15.39 2.16
CA LEU A 147 3.00 14.26 1.25
C LEU A 147 3.04 14.72 -0.20
N ASN A 148 4.23 14.64 -0.80
CA ASN A 148 4.45 14.83 -2.23
C ASN A 148 4.80 13.47 -2.89
N GLY A 149 4.15 13.16 -4.01
CA GLY A 149 4.46 11.99 -4.85
C GLY A 149 3.25 11.16 -5.27
N ASP A 150 3.52 10.17 -6.13
CA ASP A 150 2.52 9.25 -6.66
C ASP A 150 2.31 8.06 -5.72
N PHE A 151 1.07 7.60 -5.61
CA PHE A 151 0.75 6.39 -4.87
C PHE A 151 1.17 5.15 -5.69
N ASP A 152 2.23 4.46 -5.24
CA ASP A 152 2.62 3.14 -5.77
C ASP A 152 2.08 2.01 -4.86
N PRO A 153 0.99 1.31 -5.24
CA PRO A 153 0.47 0.19 -4.49
C PRO A 153 1.42 -1.02 -4.44
N GLY A 154 2.44 -1.06 -5.31
CA GLY A 154 3.47 -2.10 -5.36
C GLY A 154 4.71 -1.82 -4.52
N ALA A 155 4.86 -0.61 -3.96
CA ALA A 155 6.04 -0.22 -3.18
C ALA A 155 6.34 -1.17 -2.00
N VAL A 156 5.29 -1.68 -1.34
CA VAL A 156 5.40 -2.61 -0.21
C VAL A 156 5.98 -3.97 -0.62
N ARG A 157 5.72 -4.43 -1.86
CA ARG A 157 6.12 -5.75 -2.36
C ARG A 157 7.58 -5.82 -2.81
N ARG A 158 8.23 -4.67 -3.04
CA ARG A 158 9.61 -4.59 -3.54
C ARG A 158 10.68 -4.60 -2.45
N ARG A 159 10.30 -4.73 -1.18
CA ARG A 159 11.29 -4.79 -0.10
C ARG A 159 12.02 -6.14 -0.09
N PRO A 160 13.36 -6.16 -0.01
CA PRO A 160 14.06 -7.37 0.39
C PRO A 160 13.56 -7.76 1.78
N SER A 161 13.33 -9.05 2.01
CA SER A 161 13.06 -9.57 3.34
C SER A 161 14.14 -9.03 4.28
N ARG A 162 13.73 -8.53 5.46
CA ARG A 162 14.69 -8.26 6.52
C ARG A 162 15.43 -9.58 6.75
N LYS A 163 16.72 -9.67 6.40
CA LYS A 163 17.56 -10.77 6.88
C LYS A 163 17.40 -10.75 8.40
N ALA A 164 16.89 -11.83 8.96
CA ALA A 164 16.86 -12.01 10.41
C ALA A 164 18.28 -11.78 10.89
N ALA A 165 18.49 -10.80 11.77
CA ALA A 165 19.76 -10.64 12.45
C ALA A 165 20.01 -11.95 13.20
N ALA A 166 21.07 -12.67 12.81
CA ALA A 166 21.49 -13.89 13.46
C ALA A 166 21.65 -13.59 14.95
N HIS A 167 20.79 -14.17 15.77
CA HIS A 167 20.93 -14.17 17.21
C HIS A 167 22.06 -15.17 17.51
N ASN A 168 23.30 -14.68 17.53
CA ASN A 168 24.42 -15.43 18.09
C ASN A 168 24.16 -15.58 19.59
N GLY A 169 23.63 -16.74 19.98
CA GLY A 169 23.56 -17.17 21.36
C GLY A 169 24.97 -17.32 21.89
N ALA A 170 25.41 -16.36 22.69
CA ALA A 170 26.60 -16.48 23.50
C ALA A 170 26.30 -17.48 24.62
N ASP A 171 26.89 -18.66 24.48
CA ASP A 171 26.99 -19.72 25.47
C ASP A 171 27.60 -19.15 26.76
N LYS A 172 26.84 -19.17 27.85
CA LYS A 172 27.33 -18.83 29.19
C LYS A 172 27.81 -20.12 29.85
N SER A 173 29.13 -20.26 29.91
CA SER A 173 29.81 -21.24 30.73
C SER A 173 29.70 -20.94 32.24
N ALA A 174 29.62 -22.03 33.01
CA ALA A 174 30.13 -22.26 34.37
C ALA A 174 29.46 -21.60 35.60
N ARG A 175 28.91 -22.45 36.49
CA ARG A 175 29.45 -22.85 37.81
C ARG A 175 28.41 -23.79 38.47
N LEU A 176 28.76 -25.07 38.69
CA LEU A 176 29.31 -25.63 39.94
C LEU A 176 28.47 -25.27 41.16
#